data_AF-A0A847UVQ4-F1
#
_entry.id   AF-A0A847UVQ4-F1
#
_cell.length_a   1.000
_cell.length_b   1.000
_cell.length_c   1.000
_cell.angle_alpha   90.00
_cell.angle_beta   90.00
_cell.angle_gamma   90.00
#
_symmetry.space_group_name_H-M   'P 1'
#
loop_
_entity.id
_entity.type
_entity.pdbx_description
1 polymer ?
#
loop_
_entity_poly.entity_id
_entity_poly.type
_entity_poly.pdbx_seq_one_letter_code
_entity_poly.pdbx_strand_id
1 'polypeptide(L)'
;MPSTGIQTKESALNLLAKRHEPFREIIDRFGLLLCRQAELRTELPLADIDSVTVDEDRFLGGEALVSFVDSEAFVPAFKAAALRVWPVTGVIFPALADSLADLGRKLDADQAWTNLCLKAVVHGDAEALDSAAAQAGISPDFLLIALRAAYAPCVAAHKQALTALAPVELWRKAYCPVCGS
;
A
#
# COMPACT_ATOMS: atom_id res chain seq x y z
N MET A 1 -20.93 -10.46 11.71
CA MET A 1 -20.30 -10.12 13.00
C MET A 1 -19.19 -9.11 12.71
N PRO A 2 -19.19 -7.91 13.33
CA PRO A 2 -18.08 -6.98 13.15
C PRO A 2 -16.81 -7.67 13.66
N SER A 3 -15.74 -7.64 12.85
CA SER A 3 -14.51 -8.34 13.20
C SER A 3 -13.93 -7.76 14.50
N THR A 4 -13.59 -8.61 15.45
CA THR A 4 -12.94 -8.25 16.73
C THR A 4 -11.65 -7.43 16.55
N GLY A 5 -11.06 -7.45 15.34
CA GLY A 5 -9.91 -6.64 14.96
C GLY A 5 -10.20 -5.15 14.69
N ILE A 6 -11.45 -4.75 14.46
CA ILE A 6 -11.84 -3.34 14.24
C ILE A 6 -12.08 -2.63 15.58
N GLN A 7 -12.85 -3.27 16.48
CA GLN A 7 -13.12 -2.73 17.83
C GLN A 7 -11.85 -2.50 18.64
N THR A 8 -10.83 -3.35 18.47
CA THR A 8 -9.52 -3.19 19.12
C THR A 8 -8.74 -1.99 18.58
N LYS A 9 -8.87 -1.66 17.29
CA LYS A 9 -8.17 -0.52 16.66
C LYS A 9 -8.82 0.80 16.99
N GLU A 10 -10.15 0.88 16.94
CA GLU A 10 -10.90 2.06 17.38
C GLU A 10 -10.65 2.36 18.86
N SER A 11 -10.57 1.32 19.70
CA SER A 11 -10.23 1.47 21.12
C SER A 11 -8.81 1.99 21.31
N ALA A 12 -7.84 1.52 20.52
CA ALA A 12 -6.45 2.00 20.57
C ALA A 12 -6.32 3.45 20.09
N LEU A 13 -7.02 3.84 19.01
CA LEU A 13 -7.05 5.22 18.51
C LEU A 13 -7.67 6.17 19.54
N ASN A 14 -8.77 5.77 20.17
CA ASN A 14 -9.40 6.55 21.25
C ASN A 14 -8.48 6.73 22.46
N LEU A 15 -7.72 5.70 22.83
CA LEU A 15 -6.73 5.79 23.91
C LEU A 15 -5.59 6.76 23.53
N LEU A 16 -5.10 6.67 22.29
CA LEU A 16 -4.05 7.54 21.78
C LEU A 16 -4.51 9.00 21.73
N ALA A 17 -5.71 9.27 21.21
CA ALA A 17 -6.31 10.60 21.15
C ALA A 17 -6.45 11.20 22.55
N LYS A 18 -6.89 10.43 23.54
CA LYS A 18 -6.97 10.88 24.95
C LYS A 18 -5.60 11.24 25.53
N ARG A 19 -4.55 10.46 25.21
CA ARG A 19 -3.17 10.72 25.69
C ARG A 19 -2.54 11.93 25.01
N HIS A 20 -2.96 12.22 23.78
CA HIS A 20 -2.39 13.24 22.91
C HIS A 20 -3.47 14.20 22.41
N GLU A 21 -4.25 14.76 23.34
CA GLU A 21 -5.40 15.63 23.03
C GLU A 21 -5.11 16.75 22.01
N PRO A 22 -3.95 17.45 22.05
CA PRO A 22 -3.64 18.47 21.05
C PRO A 22 -3.55 17.95 19.60
N PHE A 23 -3.35 16.63 19.43
CA PHE A 23 -3.26 15.97 18.12
C PHE A 23 -4.51 15.14 17.79
N ARG A 24 -5.59 15.24 18.58
CA ARG A 24 -6.82 14.46 18.39
C ARG A 24 -7.31 14.51 16.94
N GLU A 25 -7.39 15.70 16.36
CA GLU A 25 -7.87 15.86 14.98
C GLU A 25 -7.01 15.09 13.97
N ILE A 26 -5.68 15.13 14.12
CA ILE A 26 -4.75 14.38 13.27
C ILE A 26 -4.93 12.88 13.49
N ILE A 27 -5.02 12.44 14.75
CA ILE A 27 -5.20 11.04 15.13
C ILE A 27 -6.51 10.50 14.55
N ASP A 28 -7.60 11.24 14.64
CA ASP A 28 -8.92 10.82 14.16
C ASP A 28 -8.92 10.72 12.62
N ARG A 29 -8.37 11.73 11.93
CA ARG A 29 -8.27 11.78 10.48
C ARG A 29 -7.42 10.64 9.91
N PHE A 30 -6.18 10.48 10.39
CA PHE A 30 -5.33 9.37 9.94
C PHE A 30 -5.80 8.02 10.46
N GLY A 31 -6.47 7.98 11.61
CA GLY A 31 -7.12 6.79 12.16
C GLY A 31 -8.15 6.22 11.19
N LEU A 32 -8.95 7.07 10.55
CA LEU A 32 -9.91 6.68 9.51
C LEU A 32 -9.21 5.94 8.34
N LEU A 33 -8.10 6.49 7.85
CA LEU A 33 -7.31 5.89 6.77
C LEU A 33 -6.73 4.53 7.19
N LEU A 34 -6.10 4.47 8.37
CA LEU A 34 -5.47 3.26 8.88
C LEU A 34 -6.49 2.15 9.13
N CYS A 35 -7.66 2.48 9.68
CA CYS A 35 -8.78 1.55 9.83
C CYS A 35 -9.24 1.02 8.46
N ARG A 36 -9.38 1.90 7.47
CA ARG A 36 -9.79 1.49 6.13
C ARG A 36 -8.80 0.53 5.48
N GLN A 37 -7.50 0.83 5.53
CA GLN A 37 -6.45 -0.07 5.03
C GLN A 37 -6.46 -1.42 5.76
N ALA A 38 -6.68 -1.38 7.08
CA ALA A 38 -6.77 -2.57 7.91
C ALA A 38 -7.94 -3.50 7.56
N GLU A 39 -9.09 -2.96 7.19
CA GLU A 39 -10.25 -3.72 6.70
C GLU A 39 -9.95 -4.34 5.34
N LEU A 40 -9.38 -3.54 4.44
CA LEU A 40 -9.14 -3.94 3.06
C LEU A 40 -8.28 -5.19 2.93
N ARG A 41 -7.22 -5.30 3.73
CA ARG A 41 -6.25 -6.39 3.57
C ARG A 41 -6.85 -7.81 3.68
N THR A 42 -8.03 -7.98 4.28
CA THR A 42 -8.71 -9.28 4.36
C THR A 42 -9.72 -9.52 3.23
N GLU A 43 -10.00 -8.50 2.41
CA GLU A 43 -10.99 -8.53 1.34
C GLU A 43 -10.36 -8.41 -0.05
N LEU A 44 -9.09 -8.01 -0.12
CA LEU A 44 -8.39 -7.85 -1.40
C LEU A 44 -8.15 -9.20 -2.08
N PRO A 45 -8.25 -9.24 -3.42
CA PRO A 45 -7.86 -10.43 -4.17
C PRO A 45 -6.37 -10.72 -3.93
N LEU A 46 -6.05 -12.00 -3.76
CA LEU A 46 -4.68 -12.47 -3.63
C LEU A 46 -4.13 -12.80 -5.02
N ALA A 47 -2.92 -12.32 -5.28
CA ALA A 47 -2.11 -12.71 -6.41
C ALA A 47 -1.62 -14.15 -6.21
N ASP A 48 -1.57 -14.89 -7.32
CA ASP A 48 -0.91 -16.19 -7.35
C ASP A 48 0.62 -15.96 -7.43
N ILE A 49 1.29 -16.16 -6.30
CA ILE A 49 2.74 -15.94 -6.15
C ILE A 49 3.47 -17.22 -5.72
N ASP A 50 2.79 -18.36 -5.68
CA ASP A 50 3.34 -19.61 -5.17
C ASP A 50 4.45 -20.18 -6.08
N SER A 51 4.48 -19.75 -7.34
CA SER A 51 5.50 -20.12 -8.33
C SER A 51 6.73 -19.21 -8.32
N VAL A 52 6.73 -18.14 -7.53
CA VAL A 52 7.85 -17.19 -7.46
C VAL A 52 9.05 -17.88 -6.80
N THR A 53 10.18 -17.88 -7.50
CA THR A 53 11.45 -18.36 -6.96
C THR A 53 12.22 -17.21 -6.35
N VAL A 54 12.56 -17.34 -5.07
CA VAL A 54 13.42 -16.38 -4.36
C VAL A 54 14.86 -16.88 -4.39
N ASP A 55 15.76 -16.01 -4.84
CA ASP A 55 17.20 -16.22 -4.70
C ASP A 55 17.60 -15.91 -3.25
N GLU A 56 18.04 -16.94 -2.52
CA GLU A 56 18.34 -16.83 -1.10
C GLU A 56 19.52 -15.88 -0.82
N ASP A 57 20.54 -15.88 -1.68
CA ASP A 57 21.71 -15.00 -1.51
C ASP A 57 21.32 -13.54 -1.68
N ARG A 58 20.46 -13.23 -2.66
CA ARG A 58 19.91 -11.88 -2.85
C ARG A 58 19.01 -11.47 -1.69
N PHE A 59 18.14 -12.37 -1.23
CA PHE A 59 17.27 -12.13 -0.09
C PHE A 59 18.09 -11.84 1.18
N LEU A 60 18.98 -12.74 1.59
CA LEU A 60 19.85 -12.53 2.75
C LEU A 60 20.80 -11.32 2.55
N GLY A 61 21.14 -11.02 1.30
CA GLY A 61 21.85 -9.82 0.86
C GLY A 61 21.10 -8.52 1.15
N GLY A 62 19.77 -8.55 1.26
CA GLY A 62 18.93 -7.42 1.66
C GLY A 62 17.83 -7.07 0.66
N GLU A 63 17.60 -7.87 -0.35
CA GLU A 63 16.50 -7.65 -1.28
C GLU A 63 15.17 -8.13 -0.67
N ALA A 64 14.15 -7.27 -0.68
CA ALA A 64 12.85 -7.59 -0.09
C ALA A 64 12.05 -8.57 -0.99
N LEU A 65 11.17 -9.37 -0.38
CA LEU A 65 10.42 -10.42 -1.08
C LEU A 65 9.57 -9.91 -2.25
N VAL A 66 8.97 -8.72 -2.12
CA VAL A 66 8.20 -8.10 -3.20
C VAL A 66 9.03 -7.81 -4.45
N SER A 67 10.36 -7.68 -4.33
CA SER A 67 11.25 -7.45 -5.48
C SER A 67 11.41 -8.68 -6.39
N PHE A 68 11.07 -9.87 -5.89
CA PHE A 68 11.11 -11.12 -6.67
C PHE A 68 9.79 -11.39 -7.41
N VAL A 69 8.74 -10.64 -7.09
CA VAL A 69 7.41 -10.79 -7.69
C VAL A 69 7.26 -9.76 -8.80
N ASP A 70 6.68 -10.16 -9.93
CA ASP A 70 6.27 -9.19 -10.95
C ASP A 70 5.26 -8.20 -10.37
N SER A 71 5.56 -6.91 -10.46
CA SER A 71 4.67 -5.83 -10.05
C SER A 71 3.24 -5.97 -10.62
N GLU A 72 3.09 -6.54 -11.82
CA GLU A 72 1.80 -6.74 -12.48
C GLU A 72 0.89 -7.74 -11.76
N ALA A 73 1.46 -8.68 -10.99
CA ALA A 73 0.70 -9.61 -10.18
C ALA A 73 -0.20 -8.89 -9.15
N PHE A 74 0.19 -7.68 -8.73
CA PHE A 74 -0.56 -6.88 -7.76
C PHE A 74 -1.66 -6.00 -8.39
N VAL A 75 -1.82 -5.97 -9.72
CA VAL A 75 -2.81 -5.11 -10.40
C VAL A 75 -4.22 -5.25 -9.82
N PRO A 76 -4.80 -6.47 -9.66
CA PRO A 76 -6.17 -6.59 -9.17
C PRO A 76 -6.34 -6.06 -7.75
N ALA A 77 -5.40 -6.37 -6.87
CA ALA A 77 -5.41 -5.93 -5.48
C ALA A 77 -5.23 -4.41 -5.38
N PHE A 78 -4.28 -3.87 -6.16
CA PHE A 78 -3.96 -2.46 -6.17
C PHE A 78 -5.13 -1.61 -6.67
N LYS A 79 -5.79 -2.01 -7.77
CA LYS A 79 -6.99 -1.32 -8.26
C LYS A 79 -8.11 -1.33 -7.21
N ALA A 80 -8.39 -2.50 -6.64
CA ALA A 80 -9.42 -2.63 -5.60
C ALA A 80 -9.12 -1.78 -4.36
N ALA A 81 -7.86 -1.71 -3.93
CA ALA A 81 -7.44 -0.90 -2.80
C ALA A 81 -7.51 0.59 -3.10
N ALA A 82 -6.94 1.05 -4.22
CA ALA A 82 -6.90 2.45 -4.61
C ALA A 82 -8.30 3.07 -4.67
N LEU A 83 -9.25 2.39 -5.32
CA LEU A 83 -10.65 2.83 -5.43
C LEU A 83 -11.37 2.93 -4.09
N ARG A 84 -10.85 2.30 -3.03
CA ARG A 84 -11.44 2.29 -1.67
C ARG A 84 -10.67 3.13 -0.66
N VAL A 85 -9.39 3.41 -0.91
CA VAL A 85 -8.51 4.21 -0.04
C VAL A 85 -8.48 5.67 -0.47
N TRP A 86 -8.38 5.95 -1.77
CA TRP A 86 -8.27 7.32 -2.26
C TRP A 86 -9.48 8.19 -1.93
N PRO A 87 -10.74 7.71 -2.00
CA PRO A 87 -11.88 8.50 -1.55
C PRO A 87 -11.79 8.89 -0.06
N VAL A 88 -11.35 7.98 0.81
CA VAL A 88 -11.14 8.27 2.24
C VAL A 88 -10.03 9.29 2.44
N THR A 89 -8.96 9.18 1.64
CA THR A 89 -7.87 10.17 1.63
C THR A 89 -8.36 11.55 1.21
N GLY A 90 -9.26 11.63 0.22
CA GLY A 90 -9.92 12.88 -0.19
C GLY A 90 -10.82 13.47 0.89
N VAL A 91 -11.49 12.65 1.70
CA VAL A 91 -12.25 13.14 2.87
C VAL A 91 -11.30 13.75 3.93
N ILE A 92 -10.15 13.14 4.16
CA ILE A 92 -9.16 13.63 5.13
C ILE A 92 -8.47 14.92 4.64
N PHE A 93 -8.21 15.00 3.33
CA PHE A 93 -7.57 16.10 2.66
C PHE A 93 -8.43 16.61 1.49
N PRO A 94 -9.46 17.43 1.76
CA PRO A 94 -10.41 17.88 0.73
C PRO A 94 -9.76 18.56 -0.48
N ALA A 95 -8.65 19.26 -0.28
CA ALA A 95 -7.89 19.90 -1.37
C ALA A 95 -7.30 18.91 -2.39
N LEU A 96 -7.20 17.62 -2.04
CA LEU A 96 -6.66 16.56 -2.90
C LEU A 96 -7.77 15.68 -3.51
N ALA A 97 -9.03 15.90 -3.16
CA ALA A 97 -10.13 14.99 -3.51
C ALA A 97 -10.32 14.84 -5.02
N ASP A 98 -10.32 15.95 -5.76
CA ASP A 98 -10.48 15.93 -7.23
C ASP A 98 -9.31 15.21 -7.89
N SER A 99 -8.06 15.53 -7.52
CA SER A 99 -6.88 14.85 -8.04
C SER A 99 -6.91 13.34 -7.75
N LEU A 100 -7.31 12.92 -6.55
CA LEU A 100 -7.45 11.52 -6.18
C LEU A 100 -8.56 10.81 -6.96
N ALA A 101 -9.67 11.49 -7.24
CA ALA A 101 -10.73 10.97 -8.09
C ALA A 101 -10.28 10.81 -9.54
N ASP A 102 -9.47 11.74 -10.05
CA ASP A 102 -8.90 11.70 -11.39
C ASP A 102 -7.92 10.53 -11.54
N LEU A 103 -7.06 10.31 -10.53
CA LEU A 103 -6.20 9.14 -10.45
C LEU A 103 -7.02 7.84 -10.47
N GLY A 104 -8.13 7.78 -9.73
CA GLY A 104 -9.03 6.64 -9.73
C GLY A 104 -9.58 6.30 -11.11
N ARG A 105 -9.99 7.32 -11.88
CA ARG A 105 -10.46 7.14 -13.26
C ARG A 105 -9.34 6.71 -14.21
N LYS A 106 -8.16 7.29 -14.09
CA LYS A 106 -7.00 6.92 -14.91
C LYS A 106 -6.55 5.48 -14.64
N LEU A 107 -6.60 5.04 -13.37
CA LEU A 107 -6.29 3.67 -12.97
C LEU A 107 -7.20 2.62 -13.64
N ASP A 108 -8.48 2.96 -13.80
CA ASP A 108 -9.44 2.07 -14.45
C ASP A 108 -9.25 2.04 -15.98
N ALA A 109 -9.02 3.22 -16.58
CA ALA A 109 -8.94 3.40 -18.02
C ALA A 109 -7.58 3.03 -18.65
N ASP A 110 -6.48 3.08 -17.89
CA ASP A 110 -5.12 3.01 -18.43
C ASP A 110 -4.27 1.95 -17.71
N GLN A 111 -4.19 0.77 -18.32
CA GLN A 111 -3.41 -0.35 -17.78
C GLN A 111 -1.91 -0.08 -17.83
N ALA A 112 -1.41 0.59 -18.86
CA ALA A 112 0.02 0.91 -18.97
C ALA A 112 0.45 1.85 -17.84
N TRP A 113 -0.37 2.87 -17.55
CA TRP A 113 -0.14 3.76 -16.42
C TRP A 113 -0.24 3.02 -15.07
N THR A 114 -1.18 2.09 -14.93
CA THR A 114 -1.27 1.23 -13.73
C THR A 114 0.03 0.45 -13.50
N ASN A 115 0.62 -0.10 -14.55
CA ASN A 115 1.88 -0.85 -14.45
C ASN A 115 3.06 0.06 -14.06
N LEU A 116 3.11 1.30 -14.56
CA LEU A 116 4.11 2.29 -14.11
C LEU A 116 3.97 2.60 -12.61
N CYS A 117 2.74 2.83 -12.14
CA CYS A 117 2.45 3.05 -10.72
C CYS A 117 2.91 1.89 -9.84
N LEU A 118 2.71 0.64 -10.29
CA LEU A 118 3.13 -0.54 -9.56
C LEU A 118 4.64 -0.71 -9.55
N LYS A 119 5.34 -0.50 -10.67
CA LYS A 119 6.81 -0.49 -10.70
C LYS A 119 7.39 0.53 -9.71
N ALA A 120 6.82 1.73 -9.69
CA ALA A 120 7.23 2.78 -8.77
C ALA A 120 7.07 2.37 -7.29
N VAL A 121 5.90 1.84 -6.90
CA VAL A 121 5.61 1.55 -5.48
C VAL A 121 6.16 0.20 -5.00
N VAL A 122 6.27 -0.79 -5.87
CA VAL A 122 6.73 -2.15 -5.54
C VAL A 122 8.26 -2.23 -5.60
N HIS A 123 8.87 -1.67 -6.63
CA HIS A 123 10.31 -1.79 -6.89
C HIS A 123 11.10 -0.51 -6.65
N GLY A 124 10.44 0.60 -6.30
CA GLY A 124 11.11 1.88 -6.10
C GLY A 124 11.63 2.51 -7.40
N ASP A 125 11.04 2.15 -8.55
CA ASP A 125 11.43 2.66 -9.86
C ASP A 125 11.08 4.16 -9.98
N ALA A 126 12.09 5.02 -9.83
CA ALA A 126 11.94 6.46 -9.87
C ALA A 126 11.55 6.98 -11.27
N GLU A 127 12.06 6.35 -12.34
CA GLU A 127 11.72 6.76 -13.72
C GLU A 127 10.25 6.43 -14.04
N ALA A 128 9.77 5.28 -13.56
CA ALA A 128 8.36 4.92 -13.66
C ALA A 128 7.46 5.89 -12.88
N LEU A 129 7.90 6.33 -11.69
CA LEU A 129 7.17 7.32 -10.90
C LEU A 129 7.07 8.66 -11.62
N ASP A 130 8.18 9.19 -12.11
CA ASP A 130 8.22 10.47 -12.83
C ASP A 130 7.38 10.42 -14.10
N SER A 131 7.46 9.31 -14.84
CA SER A 131 6.64 9.08 -16.03
C SER A 131 5.14 9.02 -15.71
N ALA A 132 4.77 8.29 -14.66
CA ALA A 132 3.37 8.18 -14.24
C ALA A 132 2.82 9.52 -13.73
N ALA A 133 3.61 10.29 -12.99
CA ALA A 133 3.25 11.60 -12.47
C ALA A 133 3.05 12.61 -13.60
N ALA A 134 3.97 12.64 -14.57
CA ALA A 134 3.86 13.49 -15.77
C ALA A 134 2.59 13.19 -16.57
N GLN A 135 2.26 11.91 -16.77
CA GLN A 135 1.03 11.51 -17.47
C GLN A 135 -0.26 11.87 -16.72
N ALA A 136 -0.19 12.00 -15.39
CA ALA A 136 -1.31 12.42 -14.56
C ALA A 136 -1.34 13.93 -14.29
N GLY A 137 -0.35 14.69 -14.75
CA GLY A 137 -0.27 16.14 -14.55
C GLY A 137 -0.09 16.56 -13.09
N ILE A 138 0.57 15.73 -12.27
CA ILE A 138 0.77 15.96 -10.83
C ILE A 138 2.24 15.82 -10.45
N SER A 139 2.61 16.21 -9.22
CA SER A 139 3.97 16.01 -8.73
C SER A 139 4.26 14.52 -8.42
N PRO A 140 5.51 14.06 -8.62
CA PRO A 140 5.94 12.72 -8.22
C PRO A 140 5.69 12.43 -6.73
N ASP A 141 5.94 13.42 -5.86
CA ASP A 141 5.73 13.29 -4.42
C ASP A 141 4.26 13.01 -4.05
N PHE A 142 3.33 13.75 -4.66
CA PHE A 142 1.90 13.54 -4.43
C PHE A 142 1.46 12.17 -4.92
N LEU A 143 1.89 11.78 -6.13
CA LEU A 143 1.60 10.45 -6.66
C LEU A 143 2.13 9.37 -5.73
N LEU A 144 3.39 9.46 -5.30
CA LEU A 144 4.00 8.46 -4.43
C LEU A 144 3.24 8.28 -3.11
N ILE A 145 2.76 9.38 -2.50
CA ILE A 145 1.94 9.31 -1.28
C ILE A 145 0.62 8.58 -1.56
N ALA A 146 -0.06 8.91 -2.65
CA ALA A 146 -1.32 8.26 -3.03
C ALA A 146 -1.10 6.76 -3.33
N LEU A 147 -0.03 6.41 -4.06
CA LEU A 147 0.33 5.04 -4.37
C LEU A 147 0.63 4.24 -3.10
N ARG A 148 1.44 4.78 -2.17
CA ARG A 148 1.76 4.12 -0.90
C ARG A 148 0.53 3.89 -0.04
N ALA A 149 -0.38 4.87 0.02
CA ALA A 149 -1.63 4.72 0.75
C ALA A 149 -2.49 3.57 0.19
N ALA A 150 -2.56 3.43 -1.13
CA ALA A 150 -3.29 2.33 -1.77
C ALA A 150 -2.56 0.97 -1.70
N TYR A 151 -1.23 0.97 -1.79
CA TYR A 151 -0.43 -0.26 -1.82
C TYR A 151 -0.23 -0.90 -0.45
N ALA A 152 -0.20 -0.12 0.64
CA ALA A 152 -0.04 -0.63 2.00
C ALA A 152 -0.98 -1.81 2.36
N PRO A 153 -2.32 -1.73 2.13
CA PRO A 153 -3.20 -2.88 2.37
C PRO A 153 -2.95 -4.05 1.42
N CYS A 154 -2.46 -3.80 0.20
CA CYS A 154 -2.14 -4.85 -0.77
C CYS A 154 -0.99 -5.71 -0.27
N VAL A 155 0.15 -5.10 0.08
CA VAL A 155 1.30 -5.86 0.60
C VAL A 155 0.99 -6.54 1.93
N ALA A 156 0.15 -5.92 2.76
CA ALA A 156 -0.30 -6.53 4.01
C ALA A 156 -1.18 -7.78 3.77
N ALA A 157 -2.01 -7.80 2.73
CA ALA A 157 -2.83 -8.96 2.35
C ALA A 157 -1.96 -10.14 1.91
N HIS A 158 -0.88 -9.86 1.17
CA HIS A 158 0.03 -10.87 0.61
C HIS A 158 1.13 -11.30 1.59
N LYS A 159 1.20 -10.69 2.77
CA LYS A 159 2.29 -10.93 3.73
C LYS A 159 2.52 -12.42 3.97
N GLN A 160 1.47 -13.18 4.25
CA GLN A 160 1.61 -14.60 4.58
C GLN A 160 2.19 -15.41 3.41
N ALA A 161 1.67 -15.21 2.21
CA ALA A 161 2.15 -15.88 1.00
C ALA A 161 3.61 -15.48 0.70
N LEU A 162 3.95 -14.20 0.79
CA LEU A 162 5.32 -13.71 0.59
C LEU A 162 6.29 -14.33 1.60
N THR A 163 5.94 -14.35 2.89
CA THR A 163 6.81 -14.94 3.93
C THR A 163 6.97 -16.45 3.81
N ALA A 164 6.13 -17.13 3.04
CA ALA A 164 6.28 -18.56 2.75
C ALA A 164 7.33 -18.85 1.67
N LEU A 165 7.75 -17.83 0.90
CA LEU A 165 8.71 -17.97 -0.19
C LEU A 165 10.17 -18.08 0.27
N ALA A 166 10.48 -17.66 1.49
CA ALA A 166 11.85 -17.62 2.00
C ALA A 166 11.91 -17.73 3.54
N PRO A 167 13.04 -18.18 4.11
CA PRO A 167 13.23 -18.27 5.55
C PRO A 167 13.40 -16.88 6.19
N VAL A 168 12.29 -16.19 6.47
CA VAL A 168 12.28 -14.82 7.02
C VAL A 168 12.93 -14.70 8.40
N GLU A 169 13.04 -15.80 9.14
CA GLU A 169 13.76 -15.91 10.41
C GLU A 169 15.28 -15.72 10.27
N LEU A 170 15.82 -15.90 9.06
CA LEU A 170 17.22 -15.66 8.75
C LEU A 170 17.50 -14.21 8.34
N TRP A 171 16.47 -13.38 8.18
CA TRP A 171 16.62 -11.97 7.84
C TRP A 171 17.33 -11.19 8.97
N ARG A 172 18.32 -10.37 8.60
CA ARG A 172 19.13 -9.57 9.54
C ARG A 172 19.16 -8.07 9.24
N LYS A 173 18.38 -7.59 8.26
CA LYS A 173 18.33 -6.15 7.94
C LYS A 173 17.38 -5.42 8.89
N ALA A 174 17.61 -4.11 9.04
CA ALA A 174 16.83 -3.25 9.93
C ALA A 174 15.47 -2.81 9.35
N TYR A 175 15.14 -3.24 8.13
CA TYR A 175 13.89 -2.97 7.43
C TYR A 175 13.12 -4.27 7.16
N CYS A 176 11.86 -4.14 6.77
CA CYS A 176 10.93 -5.24 6.56
C CYS A 176 11.42 -6.20 5.44
N PRO A 177 11.53 -7.52 5.70
CA PRO A 177 11.92 -8.50 4.68
C PRO A 177 10.90 -8.62 3.54
N VAL A 178 9.65 -8.23 3.78
CA VAL A 178 8.58 -8.37 2.79
C VAL A 178 8.64 -7.22 1.79
N CYS A 179 8.69 -5.98 2.25
CA CYS A 179 8.44 -4.80 1.42
C CYS A 179 9.58 -3.77 1.42
N GLY A 180 10.68 -4.00 2.14
CA GLY A 180 11.82 -3.09 2.14
C GLY A 180 11.62 -1.80 2.96
N SER A 181 10.45 -1.63 3.60
CA SER A 181 10.10 -0.44 4.41
C SER A 181 10.65 -0.47 5.83
#